data_AF-A0A917QQG4-F1
#
_entry.id   AF-A0A917QQG4-F1
#
_cell.length_a   1.000
_cell.length_b   1.000
_cell.length_c   1.000
_cell.angle_alpha   90.00
_cell.angle_beta   90.00
_cell.angle_gamma   90.00
#
_symmetry.space_group_name_H-M   'P 1'
#
loop_
_entity.id
_entity.type
_entity.pdbx_description
1 polymer ?
#
loop_
_entity_poly.entity_id
_entity_poly.type
_entity_poly.pdbx_seq_one_letter_code
_entity_poly.pdbx_strand_id
1 'polypeptide(L)'
;MPNTPIRTNHVRETGSNPHAQLARGRFTGSGLTVTHNQRMAQTNQRRALMSEELHDHDRGLSYDLPTLHRRKMIRLLAGVSLVPVVGCSSEEPETAGSSPSSASSSAASSGTSEASCETIPDETAGPYPGDGSNGVNVLKESGVVRSDITSSFGSASGTAEGVALTITLTVTEAASGCGTPKEGAAVYLWQCDRDGNYSLYSEGVTEENYLRGVQETDSKGQVTFTSVFPGCYPGRWPHIHFEVYGSLDDATNATSITATSQLAFPKDVCDTVYASDGYDQSVQNLGRLSLESDMIFSDGYEQQMAAVEGSVDKGYTATLTVPV
;
A
#
# COMPACT_ATOMS: atom_id res chain seq x y z
N MET A 1 -34.28 18.43 67.49
CA MET A 1 -33.91 19.71 68.13
C MET A 1 -32.66 20.24 67.44
N PRO A 2 -32.82 21.11 66.43
CA PRO A 2 -31.73 21.84 65.78
C PRO A 2 -31.50 23.17 66.50
N ASN A 3 -30.31 23.76 66.37
CA ASN A 3 -30.08 25.15 66.78
C ASN A 3 -29.39 25.92 65.66
N THR A 4 -30.18 26.79 65.02
CA THR A 4 -29.73 27.97 64.26
C THR A 4 -29.45 29.10 65.26
N PRO A 5 -28.70 30.16 64.89
CA PRO A 5 -29.43 31.33 64.41
C PRO A 5 -28.77 32.12 63.26
N ILE A 6 -29.66 32.92 62.68
CA ILE A 6 -29.64 33.82 61.54
C ILE A 6 -28.89 35.14 61.85
N ARG A 7 -28.18 35.74 60.88
CA ARG A 7 -28.42 37.15 60.45
C ARG A 7 -27.73 37.60 59.16
N THR A 8 -28.46 38.48 58.50
CA THR A 8 -28.53 39.06 57.14
C THR A 8 -27.54 40.19 56.77
N ASN A 9 -27.27 40.25 55.45
CA ASN A 9 -27.15 41.39 54.50
C ASN A 9 -26.26 42.63 54.77
N HIS A 10 -25.33 42.87 53.81
CA HIS A 10 -25.18 44.20 53.19
C HIS A 10 -24.66 44.12 51.73
N VAL A 11 -25.07 45.12 50.94
CA VAL A 11 -24.96 45.27 49.48
C VAL A 11 -24.01 46.43 49.14
N ARG A 12 -23.36 46.34 47.95
CA ARG A 12 -22.72 47.36 47.09
C ARG A 12 -21.32 47.91 47.44
N GLU A 13 -20.39 47.81 46.48
CA GLU A 13 -19.87 48.88 45.58
C GLU A 13 -18.74 48.29 44.70
N THR A 14 -18.92 48.19 43.37
CA THR A 14 -18.31 49.03 42.30
C THR A 14 -16.80 49.29 42.42
N GLY A 15 -16.01 48.66 41.55
CA GLY A 15 -14.60 48.97 41.29
C GLY A 15 -14.28 48.95 39.80
N SER A 16 -14.02 50.13 39.24
CA SER A 16 -13.55 50.41 37.87
C SER A 16 -12.12 49.94 37.62
N ASN A 17 -11.78 49.58 36.38
CA ASN A 17 -10.49 49.91 35.78
C ASN A 17 -10.62 50.09 34.24
N PRO A 18 -10.12 51.19 33.63
CA PRO A 18 -10.26 51.48 32.20
C PRO A 18 -8.98 51.10 31.42
N HIS A 19 -9.10 50.83 30.10
CA HIS A 19 -8.11 51.23 29.06
C HIS A 19 -8.51 50.62 27.70
N ALA A 20 -9.06 51.43 26.80
CA ALA A 20 -8.94 51.24 25.35
C ALA A 20 -9.33 52.55 24.65
N GLN A 21 -8.32 53.31 24.23
CA GLN A 21 -8.48 54.58 23.53
C GLN A 21 -8.40 54.32 22.02
N LEU A 22 -9.46 54.71 21.30
CA LEU A 22 -9.53 54.71 19.84
C LEU A 22 -8.63 55.82 19.27
N ALA A 23 -7.87 55.51 18.22
CA ALA A 23 -7.29 56.49 17.31
C ALA A 23 -7.90 56.32 15.91
N ARG A 24 -8.57 57.39 15.45
CA ARG A 24 -9.08 57.55 14.08
C ARG A 24 -7.96 58.11 13.19
N GLY A 25 -7.72 57.50 12.04
CA GLY A 25 -6.91 58.05 10.95
C GLY A 25 -7.73 58.15 9.67
N ARG A 26 -7.94 59.37 9.17
CA ARG A 26 -8.43 59.67 7.82
C ARG A 26 -7.29 59.47 6.82
N PHE A 27 -7.58 58.88 5.66
CA PHE A 27 -6.74 59.02 4.48
C PHE A 27 -7.59 59.45 3.28
N THR A 28 -7.24 60.61 2.72
CA THR A 28 -7.74 61.18 1.48
C THR A 28 -7.02 60.55 0.29
N GLY A 29 -7.74 60.33 -0.81
CA GLY A 29 -7.21 59.69 -2.01
C GLY A 29 -6.34 60.60 -2.89
N SER A 30 -5.54 59.95 -3.74
CA SER A 30 -5.23 60.39 -5.11
C SER A 30 -4.72 59.19 -5.89
N GLY A 31 -5.29 58.94 -7.08
CA GLY A 31 -4.99 57.77 -7.91
C GLY A 31 -4.07 58.08 -9.09
N LEU A 32 -3.95 57.05 -9.93
CA LEU A 32 -3.65 57.07 -11.36
C LEU A 32 -2.17 57.15 -11.77
N THR A 33 -1.57 56.01 -12.14
CA THR A 33 -0.94 55.73 -13.47
C THR A 33 -0.07 54.47 -13.46
N VAL A 34 -0.65 53.26 -13.38
CA VAL A 34 0.01 52.03 -13.88
C VAL A 34 -1.07 51.02 -14.32
N THR A 35 -1.78 51.30 -15.41
CA THR A 35 -2.75 50.35 -15.97
C THR A 35 -2.79 50.45 -17.49
N HIS A 36 -1.98 49.65 -18.19
CA HIS A 36 -2.35 49.04 -19.47
C HIS A 36 -1.35 47.95 -19.91
N ASN A 37 -0.04 48.16 -19.73
CA ASN A 37 0.96 47.20 -20.21
C ASN A 37 1.07 45.91 -19.37
N GLN A 38 0.81 45.98 -18.06
CA GLN A 38 0.89 44.82 -17.16
C GLN A 38 -0.29 43.84 -17.31
N ARG A 39 -1.45 44.34 -17.75
CA ARG A 39 -2.65 43.51 -17.98
C ARG A 39 -2.55 42.70 -19.28
N MET A 40 -1.92 43.25 -20.32
CA MET A 40 -1.71 42.54 -21.59
C MET A 40 -0.69 41.40 -21.45
N ALA A 41 0.38 41.59 -20.66
CA ALA A 41 1.38 40.55 -20.40
C ALA A 41 0.81 39.35 -19.61
N GLN A 42 -0.01 39.60 -18.58
CA GLN A 42 -0.70 38.54 -17.84
C GLN A 42 -1.77 37.81 -18.67
N THR A 43 -2.43 38.50 -19.60
CA THR A 43 -3.46 37.88 -20.46
C THR A 43 -2.83 36.98 -21.53
N ASN A 44 -1.68 37.37 -22.10
CA ASN A 44 -0.95 36.52 -23.05
C ASN A 44 -0.26 35.33 -22.38
N GLN A 45 0.27 35.47 -21.15
CA GLN A 45 0.79 34.33 -20.39
C GLN A 45 -0.30 33.32 -20.01
N ARG A 46 -1.50 33.78 -19.63
CA ARG A 46 -2.65 32.89 -19.38
C ARG A 46 -3.15 32.17 -20.63
N ARG A 47 -3.03 32.78 -21.81
CA ARG A 47 -3.44 32.18 -23.09
C ARG A 47 -2.41 31.18 -23.65
N ALA A 48 -1.12 31.36 -23.33
CA ALA A 48 -0.07 30.38 -23.63
C ALA A 48 -0.18 29.15 -22.70
N LEU A 49 -0.44 29.37 -21.40
CA LEU A 49 -0.65 28.28 -20.44
C LEU A 49 -1.93 27.45 -20.74
N MET A 50 -3.03 28.09 -21.17
CA MET A 50 -4.25 27.36 -21.59
C MET A 50 -4.11 26.61 -22.93
N SER A 51 -3.04 26.82 -23.70
CA SER A 51 -2.83 26.12 -24.98
C SER A 51 -1.88 24.93 -24.88
N GLU A 52 -1.10 24.82 -23.79
CA GLU A 52 -0.29 23.64 -23.48
C GLU A 52 -1.03 22.61 -22.60
N GLU A 53 -2.14 23.01 -21.96
CA GLU A 53 -2.93 22.15 -21.04
C GLU A 53 -4.08 21.37 -21.73
N LEU A 54 -4.08 21.26 -23.07
CA LEU A 54 -5.14 20.57 -23.82
C LEU A 54 -4.67 19.35 -24.65
N HIS A 55 -3.43 18.88 -24.47
CA HIS A 55 -2.95 17.66 -25.13
C HIS A 55 -2.05 16.82 -24.21
N ASP A 56 -2.62 16.16 -23.19
CA ASP A 56 -2.04 14.89 -22.70
C ASP A 56 -3.00 13.99 -21.89
N HIS A 57 -4.31 14.11 -22.11
CA HIS A 57 -5.31 13.22 -21.49
C HIS A 57 -5.91 12.29 -22.55
N ASP A 58 -5.06 11.44 -23.12
CA ASP A 58 -5.51 10.24 -23.83
C ASP A 58 -4.36 9.23 -23.91
N ARG A 59 -3.89 8.75 -22.76
CA ARG A 59 -3.33 7.40 -22.70
C ARG A 59 -4.51 6.42 -22.74
N GLY A 60 -5.16 6.36 -23.91
CA GLY A 60 -6.33 5.52 -24.16
C GLY A 60 -6.01 4.02 -24.09
N LEU A 61 -6.94 3.21 -24.62
CA LEU A 61 -6.98 1.74 -24.60
C LEU A 61 -5.64 1.01 -24.78
N SER A 62 -4.64 1.62 -25.42
CA SER A 62 -3.26 1.14 -25.54
C SER A 62 -2.52 0.94 -24.20
N TYR A 63 -2.92 1.64 -23.14
CA TYR A 63 -2.38 1.45 -21.78
C TYR A 63 -3.14 0.38 -20.98
N ASP A 64 -4.42 0.15 -21.30
CA ASP A 64 -5.27 -0.91 -20.71
C ASP A 64 -5.17 -2.26 -21.45
N LEU A 65 -4.65 -2.25 -22.67
CA LEU A 65 -4.48 -3.45 -23.48
C LEU A 65 -3.46 -4.44 -22.89
N PRO A 66 -2.31 -4.05 -22.31
CA PRO A 66 -1.39 -5.00 -21.66
C PRO A 66 -2.05 -5.74 -20.49
N THR A 67 -2.81 -5.06 -19.65
CA THR A 67 -3.55 -5.64 -18.51
C THR A 67 -4.75 -6.49 -18.95
N LEU A 68 -5.38 -6.19 -20.09
CA LEU A 68 -6.43 -7.02 -20.70
C LEU A 68 -5.89 -8.21 -21.53
N HIS A 69 -4.66 -8.17 -22.03
CA HIS A 69 -4.09 -9.25 -22.84
C HIS A 69 -3.70 -10.49 -22.03
N ARG A 70 -3.40 -10.34 -20.73
CA ARG A 70 -3.23 -11.49 -19.81
C ARG A 70 -4.52 -12.32 -19.70
N ARG A 71 -5.69 -11.69 -19.83
CA ARG A 71 -7.01 -12.28 -19.55
C ARG A 71 -7.58 -13.20 -20.64
N LYS A 72 -6.92 -13.37 -21.80
CA LYS A 72 -7.50 -14.15 -22.93
C LYS A 72 -6.60 -15.24 -23.54
N MET A 73 -5.37 -15.43 -23.06
CA MET A 73 -4.39 -16.31 -23.72
C MET A 73 -4.11 -17.67 -23.03
N ILE A 74 -4.87 -18.06 -21.99
CA ILE A 74 -4.78 -19.41 -21.39
C ILE A 74 -6.13 -20.12 -21.47
N ARG A 75 -6.60 -20.41 -22.68
CA ARG A 75 -7.67 -21.40 -22.92
C ARG A 75 -7.44 -22.29 -24.14
N LEU A 76 -6.25 -22.28 -24.75
CA LEU A 76 -6.02 -22.97 -26.03
C LEU A 76 -4.97 -24.08 -26.03
N LEU A 77 -4.59 -24.66 -24.89
CA LEU A 77 -3.64 -25.79 -24.85
C LEU A 77 -4.08 -26.97 -23.95
N ALA A 78 -5.38 -27.27 -23.92
CA ALA A 78 -5.87 -28.56 -23.41
C ALA A 78 -6.34 -29.43 -24.58
N GLY A 79 -5.38 -29.84 -25.43
CA GLY A 79 -5.62 -30.67 -26.60
C GLY A 79 -4.83 -31.98 -26.53
N VAL A 80 -5.52 -33.05 -26.13
CA VAL A 80 -5.35 -34.47 -26.53
C VAL A 80 -3.92 -35.02 -26.64
N SER A 81 -3.53 -35.91 -25.71
CA SER A 81 -2.65 -37.04 -26.04
C SER A 81 -3.11 -38.33 -25.35
N LEU A 82 -3.73 -39.20 -26.14
CA LEU A 82 -3.96 -40.62 -25.85
C LEU A 82 -2.80 -41.41 -26.45
N VAL A 83 -2.01 -42.10 -25.63
CA VAL A 83 -1.12 -43.19 -26.09
C VAL A 83 -1.13 -44.31 -25.06
N PRO A 84 -1.67 -45.51 -25.37
CA PRO A 84 -1.38 -46.73 -24.65
C PRO A 84 -0.32 -47.54 -25.43
N VAL A 85 0.73 -48.01 -24.75
CA VAL A 85 1.60 -49.08 -25.29
C VAL A 85 1.74 -50.17 -24.24
N VAL A 86 1.41 -51.38 -24.69
CA VAL A 86 1.43 -52.67 -23.99
C VAL A 86 2.78 -53.36 -24.21
N GLY A 87 3.35 -53.92 -23.14
CA GLY A 87 4.12 -55.16 -22.98
C GLY A 87 5.20 -55.60 -24.00
N CYS A 88 6.35 -56.10 -23.51
CA CYS A 88 6.56 -57.55 -23.31
C CYS A 88 7.89 -57.87 -22.59
N SER A 89 7.84 -58.93 -21.77
CA SER A 89 8.90 -59.57 -20.98
C SER A 89 9.91 -60.37 -21.83
N SER A 90 11.14 -60.55 -21.34
CA SER A 90 11.98 -61.74 -21.53
C SER A 90 13.07 -61.84 -20.44
N GLU A 91 13.19 -63.02 -19.82
CA GLU A 91 14.06 -63.43 -18.70
C GLU A 91 15.45 -63.99 -19.14
N GLU A 92 16.48 -63.63 -18.35
CA GLU A 92 17.65 -64.41 -17.80
C GLU A 92 18.67 -65.16 -18.72
N PRO A 93 19.91 -65.56 -18.28
CA PRO A 93 20.43 -65.68 -16.89
C PRO A 93 21.91 -65.25 -16.59
N GLU A 94 22.18 -65.11 -15.28
CA GLU A 94 23.36 -65.51 -14.46
C GLU A 94 24.82 -65.18 -14.90
N THR A 95 25.56 -64.47 -14.04
CA THR A 95 26.87 -64.91 -13.50
C THR A 95 27.28 -64.12 -12.25
N ALA A 96 27.67 -64.85 -11.20
CA ALA A 96 28.05 -64.36 -9.88
C ALA A 96 29.50 -63.85 -9.80
N GLY A 97 29.76 -62.89 -8.90
CA GLY A 97 31.10 -62.49 -8.45
C GLY A 97 31.10 -61.36 -7.42
N SER A 98 31.37 -61.69 -6.16
CA SER A 98 31.32 -60.81 -4.98
C SER A 98 32.53 -59.87 -4.83
N SER A 99 32.31 -58.63 -4.36
CA SER A 99 32.96 -57.99 -3.17
C SER A 99 32.60 -56.49 -3.05
N PRO A 100 32.54 -55.92 -1.83
CA PRO A 100 31.98 -54.60 -1.59
C PRO A 100 33.03 -53.49 -1.76
N SER A 101 32.62 -52.34 -2.29
CA SER A 101 33.43 -51.12 -2.29
C SER A 101 32.58 -49.93 -1.91
N SER A 102 33.08 -49.21 -0.92
CA SER A 102 32.53 -48.04 -0.25
C SER A 102 32.45 -46.80 -1.15
N ALA A 103 31.65 -45.83 -0.70
CA ALA A 103 31.43 -44.47 -1.24
C ALA A 103 30.55 -44.45 -2.51
N SER A 104 29.49 -43.64 -2.60
CA SER A 104 29.38 -42.25 -2.19
C SER A 104 27.89 -41.93 -2.01
N SER A 105 27.53 -41.23 -0.94
CA SER A 105 26.23 -40.60 -0.78
C SER A 105 26.11 -39.49 -1.82
N SER A 106 25.51 -39.78 -2.97
CA SER A 106 24.97 -38.78 -3.87
C SER A 106 23.85 -38.06 -3.12
N ALA A 107 24.18 -36.91 -2.53
CA ALA A 107 23.18 -35.94 -2.16
C ALA A 107 22.33 -35.69 -3.40
N ALA A 108 21.06 -36.06 -3.33
CA ALA A 108 20.07 -35.54 -4.24
C ALA A 108 20.10 -34.03 -4.04
N SER A 109 20.74 -33.32 -4.97
CA SER A 109 20.44 -31.91 -5.18
C SER A 109 18.97 -31.87 -5.50
N SER A 110 18.16 -31.60 -4.48
CA SER A 110 16.87 -30.95 -4.66
C SER A 110 17.20 -29.72 -5.50
N GLY A 111 16.96 -29.81 -6.80
CA GLY A 111 16.86 -28.64 -7.63
C GLY A 111 15.76 -27.82 -7.00
N THR A 112 16.14 -26.86 -6.18
CA THR A 112 15.37 -25.63 -6.02
C THR A 112 15.19 -25.17 -7.44
N SER A 113 14.00 -25.41 -8.01
CA SER A 113 13.56 -24.67 -9.17
C SER A 113 13.85 -23.22 -8.82
N GLU A 114 14.86 -22.63 -9.46
CA GLU A 114 15.05 -21.19 -9.41
C GLU A 114 13.68 -20.64 -9.79
N ALA A 115 12.99 -20.01 -8.84
CA ALA A 115 11.85 -19.20 -9.17
C ALA A 115 12.36 -18.26 -10.26
N SER A 116 11.76 -18.33 -11.46
CA SER A 116 12.13 -17.42 -12.53
C SER A 116 12.01 -16.01 -11.93
N CYS A 117 13.12 -15.28 -11.92
CA CYS A 117 13.10 -13.89 -11.52
C CYS A 117 12.21 -13.14 -12.51
N GLU A 118 10.99 -12.86 -12.08
CA GLU A 118 9.99 -12.12 -12.85
C GLU A 118 9.68 -10.84 -12.09
N THR A 119 9.49 -9.75 -12.82
CA THR A 119 9.02 -8.48 -12.26
C THR A 119 7.71 -8.73 -11.50
N ILE A 120 7.54 -8.03 -10.37
CA ILE A 120 6.30 -8.06 -9.61
C ILE A 120 5.12 -7.75 -10.56
N PRO A 121 4.01 -8.50 -10.52
CA PRO A 121 2.85 -8.20 -11.35
C PRO A 121 2.32 -6.78 -11.06
N ASP A 122 2.09 -6.00 -12.12
CA ASP A 122 1.43 -4.69 -12.00
C ASP A 122 -0.06 -4.88 -11.66
N GLU A 123 -0.51 -4.18 -10.63
CA GLU A 123 -1.92 -4.11 -10.23
C GLU A 123 -2.47 -2.70 -10.27
N THR A 124 -3.79 -2.60 -10.15
CA THR A 124 -4.43 -1.32 -9.90
C THR A 124 -4.01 -0.75 -8.53
N ALA A 125 -3.76 0.56 -8.47
CA ALA A 125 -3.73 1.32 -7.22
C ALA A 125 -5.10 1.30 -6.50
N GLY A 126 -6.17 0.94 -7.21
CA GLY A 126 -7.53 1.04 -6.71
C GLY A 126 -7.97 2.49 -6.53
N PRO A 127 -9.12 2.72 -5.90
CA PRO A 127 -9.69 4.06 -5.76
C PRO A 127 -9.10 4.87 -4.59
N TYR A 128 -8.25 4.26 -3.74
CA TYR A 128 -7.82 4.86 -2.46
C TYR A 128 -6.31 5.18 -2.30
N PRO A 129 -5.52 5.46 -3.35
CA PRO A 129 -4.14 5.91 -3.17
C PRO A 129 -4.11 7.34 -2.60
N GLY A 130 -3.05 7.68 -1.87
CA GLY A 130 -2.81 9.04 -1.37
C GLY A 130 -1.80 9.82 -2.22
N ASP A 131 -1.65 9.48 -3.50
CA ASP A 131 -0.65 10.01 -4.43
C ASP A 131 -1.14 11.23 -5.25
N GLY A 132 -2.42 11.59 -5.11
CA GLY A 132 -3.07 12.67 -5.86
C GLY A 132 -3.79 12.23 -7.13
N SER A 133 -3.67 10.97 -7.56
CA SER A 133 -4.33 10.46 -8.77
C SER A 133 -5.86 10.55 -8.69
N ASN A 134 -6.42 10.44 -7.48
CA ASN A 134 -7.86 10.53 -7.20
C ASN A 134 -8.22 11.78 -6.35
N GLY A 135 -7.38 12.81 -6.36
CA GLY A 135 -7.65 14.12 -5.76
C GLY A 135 -7.07 14.34 -4.35
N VAL A 136 -6.87 13.30 -3.55
CA VAL A 136 -6.16 13.41 -2.25
C VAL A 136 -4.68 13.07 -2.42
N ASN A 137 -3.78 13.92 -1.91
CA ASN A 137 -2.34 13.70 -1.98
C ASN A 137 -1.67 13.86 -0.61
N VAL A 138 -1.45 12.75 0.09
CA VAL A 138 -0.73 12.69 1.37
C VAL A 138 0.79 12.62 1.19
N LEU A 139 1.28 12.29 -0.01
CA LEU A 139 2.72 12.18 -0.30
C LEU A 139 3.46 13.53 -0.20
N LYS A 140 2.72 14.64 -0.31
CA LYS A 140 3.24 15.99 -0.14
C LYS A 140 3.25 16.47 1.32
N GLU A 141 2.64 15.72 2.24
CA GLU A 141 2.52 16.13 3.62
C GLU A 141 3.81 15.84 4.41
N SER A 142 4.21 16.81 5.23
CA SER A 142 5.34 16.62 6.14
C SER A 142 5.02 15.50 7.14
N GLY A 143 5.92 14.54 7.26
CA GLY A 143 5.76 13.38 8.13
C GLY A 143 5.31 12.11 7.41
N VAL A 144 5.00 12.14 6.11
CA VAL A 144 4.63 10.93 5.34
C VAL A 144 5.79 9.94 5.19
N VAL A 145 7.04 10.42 5.23
CA VAL A 145 8.24 9.55 5.25
C VAL A 145 8.42 9.03 6.67
N ARG A 146 8.01 7.78 6.92
CA ARG A 146 7.89 7.18 8.26
C ARG A 146 7.83 5.67 8.19
N SER A 147 8.35 5.01 9.23
CA SER A 147 8.29 3.55 9.39
C SER A 147 7.03 3.09 10.12
N ASP A 148 6.68 3.72 11.23
CA ASP A 148 5.44 3.44 11.96
C ASP A 148 4.28 4.17 11.30
N ILE A 149 3.32 3.44 10.76
CA ILE A 149 2.12 3.97 10.10
C ILE A 149 0.85 3.77 10.92
N THR A 150 0.89 3.30 12.17
CA THR A 150 -0.34 2.99 12.93
C THR A 150 -1.13 4.23 13.32
N SER A 151 -0.46 5.37 13.52
CA SER A 151 -1.08 6.63 13.94
C SER A 151 -1.07 7.67 12.83
N SER A 152 -2.12 8.49 12.78
CA SER A 152 -2.19 9.68 11.96
C SER A 152 -1.13 10.71 12.36
N PHE A 153 -0.91 11.70 11.50
CA PHE A 153 0.09 12.74 11.65
C PHE A 153 -0.40 14.10 11.14
N GLY A 154 0.38 15.15 11.42
CA GLY A 154 0.01 16.52 11.08
C GLY A 154 -1.13 17.02 11.97
N SER A 155 -2.23 17.46 11.36
CA SER A 155 -3.44 17.89 12.09
C SER A 155 -4.34 16.74 12.55
N ALA A 156 -4.16 15.55 11.99
CA ALA A 156 -4.90 14.34 12.34
C ALA A 156 -4.22 13.61 13.52
N SER A 157 -4.97 12.79 14.26
CA SER A 157 -4.46 12.15 15.50
C SER A 157 -5.02 10.76 15.81
N GLY A 158 -5.91 10.23 14.96
CA GLY A 158 -6.43 8.88 15.11
C GLY A 158 -5.32 7.83 15.05
N THR A 159 -5.59 6.66 15.62
CA THR A 159 -4.69 5.51 15.59
C THR A 159 -5.51 4.30 15.17
N ALA A 160 -5.03 3.59 14.15
CA ALA A 160 -5.64 2.36 13.70
C ALA A 160 -5.48 1.26 14.76
N GLU A 161 -6.59 0.62 15.11
CA GLU A 161 -6.59 -0.56 15.97
C GLU A 161 -6.47 -1.83 15.13
N GLY A 162 -5.87 -2.88 15.68
CA GLY A 162 -5.77 -4.18 15.04
C GLY A 162 -4.64 -5.03 15.60
N VAL A 163 -4.50 -6.25 15.08
CA VAL A 163 -3.37 -7.12 15.41
C VAL A 163 -2.09 -6.51 14.85
N ALA A 164 -1.04 -6.40 15.66
CA ALA A 164 0.23 -5.80 15.23
C ALA A 164 0.84 -6.53 14.03
N LEU A 165 1.31 -5.76 13.05
CA LEU A 165 1.92 -6.28 11.83
C LEU A 165 3.18 -5.49 11.50
N THR A 166 4.31 -6.19 11.35
CA THR A 166 5.51 -5.66 10.71
C THR A 166 5.53 -6.09 9.25
N ILE A 167 5.76 -5.15 8.33
CA ILE A 167 5.78 -5.41 6.89
C ILE A 167 7.19 -5.11 6.39
N THR A 168 7.86 -6.09 5.80
CA THR A 168 9.16 -5.90 5.18
C THR A 168 9.09 -6.21 3.69
N LEU A 169 9.38 -5.21 2.85
CA LEU A 169 9.46 -5.39 1.41
C LEU A 169 10.92 -5.30 1.00
N THR A 170 11.38 -6.28 0.22
CA THR A 170 12.75 -6.30 -0.34
C THR A 170 12.68 -5.98 -1.83
N VAL A 171 13.02 -4.76 -2.20
CA VAL A 171 13.05 -4.30 -3.58
C VAL A 171 14.35 -4.73 -4.23
N THR A 172 14.23 -5.39 -5.38
CA THR A 172 15.38 -5.91 -6.15
C THR A 172 15.29 -5.51 -7.60
N GLU A 173 16.40 -5.52 -8.33
CA GLU A 173 16.42 -5.24 -9.76
C GLU A 173 16.10 -6.50 -10.56
N ALA A 174 14.93 -6.56 -11.18
CA ALA A 174 14.50 -7.70 -11.99
C ALA A 174 15.45 -7.95 -13.18
N ALA A 175 15.93 -6.87 -13.81
CA ALA A 175 16.89 -6.93 -14.93
C ALA A 175 18.23 -7.60 -14.57
N SER A 176 18.55 -7.69 -13.28
CA SER A 176 19.77 -8.34 -12.76
C SER A 176 19.54 -9.79 -12.31
N GLY A 177 18.36 -10.36 -12.58
CA GLY A 177 17.99 -11.68 -12.08
C GLY A 177 17.60 -11.67 -10.60
N CYS A 178 17.08 -10.55 -10.08
CA CYS A 178 16.59 -10.38 -8.70
C CYS A 178 17.66 -10.51 -7.60
N GLY A 179 18.93 -10.69 -7.98
CA GLY A 179 20.03 -10.84 -7.04
C GLY A 179 20.59 -9.51 -6.50
N THR A 180 20.27 -8.39 -7.16
CA THR A 180 20.76 -7.06 -6.78
C THR A 180 19.70 -6.32 -6.00
N PRO A 181 19.93 -5.99 -4.71
CA PRO A 181 19.04 -5.12 -3.97
C PRO A 181 19.04 -3.70 -4.53
N LYS A 182 17.88 -3.06 -4.57
CA LYS A 182 17.73 -1.71 -5.08
C LYS A 182 17.80 -0.71 -3.93
N GLU A 183 19.01 -0.30 -3.54
CA GLU A 183 19.23 0.75 -2.51
C GLU A 183 18.77 2.13 -3.02
N GLY A 184 18.20 2.95 -2.12
CA GLY A 184 17.74 4.31 -2.44
C GLY A 184 16.43 4.41 -3.22
N ALA A 185 15.78 3.29 -3.57
CA ALA A 185 14.40 3.31 -4.04
C ALA A 185 13.46 3.72 -2.89
N ALA A 186 12.26 4.21 -3.23
CA ALA A 186 11.25 4.51 -2.23
C ALA A 186 10.00 3.67 -2.44
N VAL A 187 9.33 3.33 -1.34
CA VAL A 187 8.08 2.58 -1.35
C VAL A 187 7.02 3.36 -0.62
N TYR A 188 5.94 3.70 -1.32
CA TYR A 188 4.70 4.16 -0.71
C TYR A 188 3.82 2.96 -0.42
N LEU A 189 3.33 2.83 0.81
CA LEU A 189 2.47 1.74 1.25
C LEU A 189 1.16 2.29 1.82
N TRP A 190 0.04 1.67 1.46
CA TRP A 190 -1.26 1.96 2.07
C TRP A 190 -2.16 0.73 2.19
N GLN A 191 -3.05 0.75 3.17
CA GLN A 191 -4.02 -0.33 3.39
C GLN A 191 -5.31 0.21 4.05
N CYS A 192 -6.30 -0.67 4.16
CA CYS A 192 -7.44 -0.44 5.04
C CYS A 192 -7.11 -0.74 6.51
N ASP A 193 -7.92 -0.21 7.42
CA ASP A 193 -7.94 -0.59 8.83
C ASP A 193 -8.59 -1.97 9.06
N ARG A 194 -8.70 -2.40 10.32
CA ARG A 194 -9.30 -3.70 10.69
C ARG A 194 -10.77 -3.84 10.28
N ASP A 195 -11.48 -2.72 10.13
CA ASP A 195 -12.89 -2.66 9.74
C ASP A 195 -13.05 -2.57 8.22
N GLY A 196 -11.95 -2.52 7.46
CA GLY A 196 -11.95 -2.43 6.01
C GLY A 196 -12.11 -1.01 5.46
N ASN A 197 -11.91 0.01 6.29
CA ASN A 197 -11.99 1.42 5.90
C ASN A 197 -10.62 1.96 5.47
N TYR A 198 -10.60 2.80 4.45
CA TYR A 198 -9.39 3.52 4.03
C TYR A 198 -9.41 4.92 4.61
N SER A 199 -8.39 5.27 5.40
CA SER A 199 -8.14 6.65 5.84
C SER A 199 -8.12 7.60 4.63
N LEU A 200 -8.52 8.86 4.80
CA LEU A 200 -8.74 9.86 3.73
C LEU A 200 -9.96 9.65 2.82
N TYR A 201 -10.62 8.49 2.86
CA TYR A 201 -11.66 8.14 1.87
C TYR A 201 -12.96 7.62 2.47
N SER A 202 -12.88 6.65 3.38
CA SER A 202 -14.06 6.03 3.98
C SER A 202 -14.74 6.96 4.97
N GLU A 203 -16.07 6.95 4.98
CA GLU A 203 -16.88 7.69 5.95
C GLU A 203 -16.45 7.37 7.38
N GLY A 204 -16.31 8.40 8.22
CA GLY A 204 -15.84 8.27 9.60
C GLY A 204 -14.31 8.33 9.77
N VAL A 205 -13.54 8.17 8.69
CA VAL A 205 -12.06 8.23 8.73
C VAL A 205 -11.47 9.11 7.62
N THR A 206 -12.28 9.98 7.01
CA THR A 206 -11.84 10.92 5.94
C THR A 206 -10.83 11.95 6.42
N GLU A 207 -10.86 12.30 7.71
CA GLU A 207 -9.94 13.27 8.32
C GLU A 207 -8.66 12.63 8.87
N GLU A 208 -8.53 11.31 8.74
CA GLU A 208 -7.38 10.54 9.24
C GLU A 208 -6.43 10.17 8.10
N ASN A 209 -5.15 9.95 8.42
CA ASN A 209 -4.11 9.58 7.46
C ASN A 209 -3.18 8.46 7.97
N TYR A 210 -3.59 7.71 8.99
CA TYR A 210 -2.92 6.49 9.41
C TYR A 210 -2.90 5.44 8.27
N LEU A 211 -2.07 4.41 8.47
CA LEU A 211 -1.87 3.26 7.58
C LEU A 211 -1.43 3.66 6.17
N ARG A 212 -0.71 4.77 6.08
CA ARG A 212 -0.10 5.34 4.87
C ARG A 212 1.30 5.82 5.21
N GLY A 213 2.30 5.45 4.43
CA GLY A 213 3.66 5.91 4.67
C GLY A 213 4.63 5.61 3.54
N VAL A 214 5.71 6.38 3.50
CA VAL A 214 6.81 6.22 2.56
C VAL A 214 8.07 5.83 3.33
N GLN A 215 8.83 4.89 2.80
CA GLN A 215 10.18 4.54 3.29
C GLN A 215 11.15 4.46 2.12
N GLU A 216 12.41 4.77 2.39
CA GLU A 216 13.52 4.53 1.46
C GLU A 216 14.15 3.17 1.78
N THR A 217 14.46 2.41 0.74
CA THR A 217 15.12 1.12 0.84
C THR A 217 16.57 1.28 1.30
N ASP A 218 16.98 0.47 2.27
CA ASP A 218 18.36 0.41 2.74
C ASP A 218 19.32 -0.27 1.75
N SER A 219 20.59 -0.44 2.13
CA SER A 219 21.62 -1.15 1.34
C SER A 219 21.29 -2.61 0.99
N LYS A 220 20.26 -3.20 1.60
CA LYS A 220 19.73 -4.53 1.30
C LYS A 220 18.43 -4.45 0.50
N GLY A 221 18.07 -3.28 -0.03
CA GLY A 221 16.84 -3.05 -0.77
C GLY A 221 15.59 -3.11 0.12
N GLN A 222 15.73 -3.05 1.45
CA GLN A 222 14.61 -3.30 2.35
C GLN A 222 13.99 -2.02 2.88
N VAL A 223 12.66 -2.00 2.90
CA VAL A 223 11.85 -1.10 3.75
C VAL A 223 11.15 -1.92 4.82
N THR A 224 10.93 -1.35 6.00
CA THR A 224 10.14 -1.99 7.06
C THR A 224 9.14 -1.03 7.66
N PHE A 225 7.87 -1.43 7.71
CA PHE A 225 6.78 -0.66 8.28
C PHE A 225 6.22 -1.34 9.54
N THR A 226 5.86 -0.54 10.55
CA THR A 226 5.02 -0.97 11.67
C THR A 226 3.58 -0.57 11.38
N SER A 227 2.68 -1.54 11.33
CA SER A 227 1.28 -1.43 10.92
C SER A 227 0.36 -2.30 11.79
N VAL A 228 -0.89 -2.43 11.38
CA VAL A 228 -1.84 -3.43 11.88
C VAL A 228 -2.30 -4.33 10.73
N PHE A 229 -2.73 -5.55 11.04
CA PHE A 229 -3.21 -6.49 10.04
C PHE A 229 -4.50 -5.95 9.37
N PRO A 230 -4.58 -5.89 8.02
CA PRO A 230 -5.70 -5.29 7.33
C PRO A 230 -6.99 -6.09 7.47
N GLY A 231 -8.13 -5.41 7.50
CA GLY A 231 -9.43 -6.04 7.39
C GLY A 231 -9.70 -6.63 6.00
N CYS A 232 -10.78 -7.41 5.91
CA CYS A 232 -11.34 -7.86 4.64
C CYS A 232 -12.62 -7.07 4.37
N TYR A 233 -12.61 -6.21 3.36
CA TYR A 233 -13.80 -5.49 2.91
C TYR A 233 -14.52 -6.25 1.77
N PRO A 234 -15.81 -5.99 1.51
CA PRO A 234 -16.59 -6.78 0.56
C PRO A 234 -15.98 -6.81 -0.84
N GLY A 235 -15.83 -8.02 -1.39
CA GLY A 235 -15.40 -8.23 -2.77
C GLY A 235 -13.89 -8.29 -3.01
N ARG A 236 -13.06 -8.12 -1.97
CA ARG A 236 -11.59 -8.12 -2.11
C ARG A 236 -10.89 -9.00 -1.08
N TRP A 237 -9.94 -9.81 -1.52
CA TRP A 237 -9.04 -10.58 -0.66
C TRP A 237 -8.23 -9.63 0.23
N PRO A 238 -7.85 -10.00 1.48
CA PRO A 238 -7.00 -9.15 2.32
C PRO A 238 -5.68 -8.79 1.63
N HIS A 239 -5.37 -7.48 1.59
CA HIS A 239 -4.19 -6.98 0.88
C HIS A 239 -3.64 -5.69 1.46
N ILE A 240 -2.40 -5.39 1.08
CA ILE A 240 -1.74 -4.11 1.26
C ILE A 240 -1.29 -3.62 -0.10
N HIS A 241 -1.57 -2.37 -0.43
CA HIS A 241 -1.08 -1.77 -1.67
C HIS A 241 0.30 -1.18 -1.47
N PHE A 242 1.08 -1.16 -2.54
CA PHE A 242 2.29 -0.38 -2.59
C PHE A 242 2.61 0.14 -3.99
N GLU A 243 3.37 1.22 -4.01
CA GLU A 243 4.02 1.79 -5.19
C GLU A 243 5.51 1.89 -4.94
N VAL A 244 6.30 1.52 -5.94
CA VAL A 244 7.75 1.67 -5.92
C VAL A 244 8.15 2.85 -6.79
N TYR A 245 9.09 3.63 -6.29
CA TYR A 245 9.64 4.83 -6.92
C TYR A 245 11.16 4.70 -7.02
N GLY A 246 11.75 5.41 -7.98
CA GLY A 246 13.20 5.45 -8.15
C GLY A 246 13.94 6.10 -6.98
N SER A 247 13.28 7.01 -6.25
CA SER A 247 13.86 7.76 -5.14
C SER A 247 12.77 8.31 -4.19
N LEU A 248 13.17 8.78 -3.01
CA LEU A 248 12.27 9.51 -2.10
C LEU A 248 11.71 10.80 -2.71
N ASP A 249 12.50 11.49 -3.54
CA ASP A 249 12.07 12.73 -4.20
C ASP A 249 10.97 12.42 -5.23
N ASP A 250 11.12 11.35 -6.00
CA ASP A 250 10.08 10.87 -6.91
C ASP A 250 8.79 10.50 -6.15
N ALA A 251 8.91 9.79 -5.03
CA ALA A 251 7.77 9.39 -4.21
C ALA A 251 7.02 10.59 -3.63
N THR A 252 7.73 11.54 -3.01
CA THR A 252 7.10 12.72 -2.37
C THR A 252 6.55 13.74 -3.37
N ASN A 253 6.98 13.67 -4.64
CA ASN A 253 6.39 14.42 -5.74
C ASN A 253 5.32 13.63 -6.52
N ALA A 254 5.10 12.35 -6.20
CA ALA A 254 4.21 11.43 -6.90
C ALA A 254 4.53 11.34 -8.41
N THR A 255 5.81 11.22 -8.75
CA THR A 255 6.28 11.13 -10.14
C THR A 255 7.00 9.82 -10.38
N SER A 256 7.02 9.34 -11.63
CA SER A 256 7.92 8.25 -12.04
C SER A 256 7.74 6.94 -11.26
N ILE A 257 6.50 6.53 -10.99
CA ILE A 257 6.17 5.22 -10.41
C ILE A 257 6.78 4.12 -11.29
N THR A 258 7.58 3.23 -10.69
CA THR A 258 8.21 2.11 -11.39
C THR A 258 7.38 0.84 -11.34
N ALA A 259 6.60 0.66 -10.27
CA ALA A 259 5.66 -0.45 -10.13
C ALA A 259 4.51 -0.05 -9.19
N THR A 260 3.30 -0.49 -9.51
CA THR A 260 2.14 -0.44 -8.61
C THR A 260 1.68 -1.87 -8.41
N SER A 261 1.58 -2.35 -7.18
CA SER A 261 1.16 -3.73 -6.93
C SER A 261 0.51 -3.89 -5.56
N GLN A 262 0.19 -5.12 -5.19
CA GLN A 262 -0.50 -5.48 -3.97
C GLN A 262 0.14 -6.72 -3.34
N LEU A 263 0.29 -6.72 -2.02
CA LEU A 263 0.70 -7.86 -1.21
C LEU A 263 -0.57 -8.57 -0.72
N ALA A 264 -0.65 -9.89 -0.94
CA ALA A 264 -1.72 -10.77 -0.45
C ALA A 264 -1.28 -11.56 0.79
N PHE A 265 -2.25 -12.01 1.59
CA PHE A 265 -2.01 -12.81 2.80
C PHE A 265 -2.47 -14.26 2.67
N PRO A 266 -1.76 -15.23 3.30
CA PRO A 266 -2.20 -16.61 3.39
C PRO A 266 -3.54 -16.74 4.11
N LYS A 267 -4.43 -17.61 3.61
CA LYS A 267 -5.79 -17.76 4.15
C LYS A 267 -5.80 -18.18 5.61
N ASP A 268 -4.94 -19.12 6.00
CA ASP A 268 -4.85 -19.63 7.37
C ASP A 268 -4.43 -18.55 8.38
N VAL A 269 -3.57 -17.63 7.95
CA VAL A 269 -3.21 -16.44 8.74
C VAL A 269 -4.40 -15.49 8.86
N CYS A 270 -5.09 -15.20 7.75
CA CYS A 270 -6.31 -14.38 7.78
C CYS A 270 -7.39 -14.99 8.71
N ASP A 271 -7.65 -16.28 8.60
CA ASP A 271 -8.61 -17.00 9.45
C ASP A 271 -8.23 -16.89 10.94
N THR A 272 -6.94 -16.99 11.25
CA THR A 272 -6.42 -16.86 12.62
C THR A 272 -6.57 -15.44 13.17
N VAL A 273 -6.18 -14.43 12.38
CA VAL A 273 -6.28 -13.02 12.79
C VAL A 273 -7.73 -12.59 12.95
N TYR A 274 -8.60 -12.96 12.00
CA TYR A 274 -10.00 -12.54 12.01
C TYR A 274 -10.84 -13.21 13.10
N ALA A 275 -10.32 -14.22 13.79
CA ALA A 275 -10.90 -14.73 15.03
C ALA A 275 -10.67 -13.80 16.25
N SER A 276 -9.89 -12.72 16.11
CA SER A 276 -9.64 -11.73 17.16
C SER A 276 -10.73 -10.66 17.20
N ASP A 277 -10.89 -10.03 18.37
CA ASP A 277 -11.86 -8.95 18.57
C ASP A 277 -11.64 -7.78 17.59
N GLY A 278 -12.73 -7.26 17.03
CA GLY A 278 -12.71 -6.13 16.11
C GLY A 278 -12.56 -6.49 14.63
N TYR A 279 -12.48 -7.77 14.27
CA TYR A 279 -12.45 -8.25 12.89
C TYR A 279 -13.74 -8.95 12.44
N ASP A 280 -14.86 -8.78 13.16
CA ASP A 280 -16.12 -9.49 12.93
C ASP A 280 -16.65 -9.38 11.48
N GLN A 281 -16.48 -8.20 10.86
CA GLN A 281 -16.88 -7.97 9.47
C GLN A 281 -15.96 -8.71 8.49
N SER A 282 -14.67 -8.80 8.81
CA SER A 282 -13.68 -9.50 8.01
C SER A 282 -13.97 -10.99 7.92
N VAL A 283 -14.45 -11.63 9.00
CA VAL A 283 -14.91 -13.04 8.99
C VAL A 283 -16.02 -13.24 7.95
N GLN A 284 -17.03 -12.36 7.95
CA GLN A 284 -18.17 -12.46 7.04
C GLN A 284 -17.78 -12.25 5.57
N ASN A 285 -16.88 -11.30 5.32
CA ASN A 285 -16.42 -10.96 3.97
C ASN A 285 -15.51 -12.04 3.41
N LEU A 286 -14.53 -12.52 4.18
CA LEU A 286 -13.61 -13.57 3.76
C LEU A 286 -14.35 -14.88 3.47
N GLY A 287 -15.41 -15.20 4.23
CA GLY A 287 -16.25 -16.38 4.00
C GLY A 287 -17.01 -16.38 2.65
N ARG A 288 -16.98 -15.28 1.90
CA ARG A 288 -17.62 -15.14 0.57
C ARG A 288 -16.60 -15.03 -0.56
N LEU A 289 -15.30 -15.19 -0.25
CA LEU A 289 -14.20 -14.93 -1.16
C LEU A 289 -13.17 -16.06 -1.16
N SER A 290 -12.38 -16.05 -2.21
CA SER A 290 -11.19 -16.86 -2.46
C SER A 290 -10.26 -16.03 -3.34
N LEU A 291 -8.96 -16.35 -3.36
CA LEU A 291 -8.01 -15.70 -4.28
C LEU A 291 -8.47 -15.88 -5.74
N GLU A 292 -9.04 -17.02 -6.07
CA GLU A 292 -9.56 -17.35 -7.40
C GLU A 292 -10.81 -16.56 -7.79
N SER A 293 -11.53 -16.00 -6.81
CA SER A 293 -12.70 -15.14 -7.04
C SER A 293 -12.39 -13.64 -6.92
N ASP A 294 -11.21 -13.29 -6.41
CA ASP A 294 -10.78 -11.91 -6.29
C ASP A 294 -10.41 -11.34 -7.67
N MET A 295 -10.94 -10.17 -8.01
CA MET A 295 -10.80 -9.59 -9.33
C MET A 295 -9.37 -9.09 -9.68
N ILE A 296 -8.48 -9.04 -8.69
CA ILE A 296 -7.06 -8.68 -8.82
C ILE A 296 -6.22 -9.96 -8.84
N PHE A 297 -6.35 -10.82 -7.83
CA PHE A 297 -5.47 -12.00 -7.67
C PHE A 297 -5.87 -13.24 -8.50
N SER A 298 -7.05 -13.26 -9.12
CA SER A 298 -7.54 -14.45 -9.85
C SER A 298 -6.73 -14.79 -11.12
N ASP A 299 -5.85 -13.91 -11.59
CA ASP A 299 -4.96 -14.18 -12.74
C ASP A 299 -3.51 -14.53 -12.33
N GLY A 300 -3.25 -14.68 -11.03
CA GLY A 300 -1.96 -15.08 -10.44
C GLY A 300 -1.70 -14.29 -9.16
N TYR A 301 -1.08 -14.93 -8.16
CA TYR A 301 -0.80 -14.28 -6.87
C TYR A 301 0.48 -14.78 -6.21
N GLU A 302 1.20 -15.72 -6.83
CA GLU A 302 2.35 -16.40 -6.25
C GLU A 302 3.49 -15.42 -5.93
N GLN A 303 3.73 -14.43 -6.80
CA GLN A 303 4.73 -13.38 -6.59
C GLN A 303 4.28 -12.29 -5.59
N GLN A 304 3.00 -12.27 -5.22
CA GLN A 304 2.39 -11.25 -4.35
C GLN A 304 2.00 -11.80 -2.97
N MET A 305 2.04 -13.13 -2.81
CA MET A 305 1.75 -13.81 -1.56
C MET A 305 2.87 -13.58 -0.55
N ALA A 306 2.57 -12.90 0.55
CA ALA A 306 3.55 -12.69 1.61
C ALA A 306 3.90 -14.01 2.31
N ALA A 307 5.18 -14.16 2.65
CA ALA A 307 5.58 -15.09 3.70
C ALA A 307 5.28 -14.42 5.05
N VAL A 308 4.44 -15.06 5.86
CA VAL A 308 3.94 -14.50 7.12
C VAL A 308 4.25 -15.40 8.29
N GLU A 309 4.89 -14.85 9.31
CA GLU A 309 5.26 -15.55 10.54
C GLU A 309 4.80 -14.77 11.77
N GLY A 310 4.58 -15.45 12.89
CA GLY A 310 4.19 -14.82 14.15
C GLY A 310 2.88 -15.35 14.72
N SER A 311 2.21 -14.52 15.52
CA SER A 311 0.98 -14.90 16.22
C SER A 311 0.23 -13.65 16.68
N VAL A 312 -1.07 -13.75 16.90
CA VAL A 312 -1.92 -12.64 17.41
C VAL A 312 -1.31 -11.94 18.63
N ASP A 313 -0.84 -12.68 19.63
CA ASP A 313 -0.30 -12.11 20.89
C ASP A 313 1.04 -11.37 20.72
N LYS A 314 1.86 -11.78 19.75
CA LYS A 314 3.21 -11.24 19.52
C LYS A 314 3.28 -10.26 18.35
N GLY A 315 2.23 -10.19 17.55
CA GLY A 315 2.23 -9.61 16.22
C GLY A 315 2.74 -10.59 15.16
N TYR A 316 2.49 -10.22 13.90
CA TYR A 316 2.97 -10.92 12.72
C TYR A 316 4.05 -10.11 12.01
N THR A 317 4.91 -10.80 11.27
CA THR A 317 5.81 -10.21 10.27
C THR A 317 5.41 -10.76 8.91
N ALA A 318 5.06 -9.87 7.97
CA ALA A 318 4.84 -10.20 6.57
C ALA A 318 6.04 -9.75 5.75
N THR A 319 6.56 -10.65 4.91
CA THR A 319 7.71 -10.37 4.04
C THR A 319 7.37 -10.67 2.59
N LEU A 320 7.85 -9.81 1.68
CA LEU A 320 7.69 -9.99 0.24
C LEU A 320 8.92 -9.46 -0.51
N THR A 321 9.40 -10.22 -1.49
CA THR A 321 10.40 -9.73 -2.45
C THR A 321 9.67 -9.07 -3.62
N VAL A 322 10.13 -7.89 -4.01
CA VAL A 322 9.51 -7.04 -5.03
C VAL A 322 10.54 -6.74 -6.13
N PRO A 323 10.66 -7.59 -7.16
CA PRO A 323 11.53 -7.31 -8.29
C PRO A 323 10.92 -6.22 -9.19
N VAL A 324 11.66 -5.16 -9.46
CA VAL A 324 11.27 -4.03 -10.33
C VAL A 324 12.26 -3.79 -11.46
#